data_AF-A0A7V8VEH1-F1
#
_entry.id   AF-A0A7V8VEH1-F1
#
_cell.length_a   1.000
_cell.length_b   1.000
_cell.length_c   1.000
_cell.angle_alpha   90.00
_cell.angle_beta   90.00
_cell.angle_gamma   90.00
#
_symmetry.space_group_name_H-M   'P 1'
#
loop_
_entity.id
_entity.type
_entity.pdbx_description
1 polymer ?
#
loop_
_entity_poly.entity_id
_entity_poly.type
_entity_poly.pdbx_seq_one_letter_code
_entity_poly.pdbx_strand_id
1 'polypeptide(L)'
;MRTHRGFTGLILAGLVLGWAVIFGSTTLTAQGSPSFTPQDKKQEGKTGDKKTEVKKVKSKIIVKVPDEDAELKIEGKLTKPTGLVREFVTPEIEEGKAYIYEFTVIWRPNNYTELTRTKVVNFKGGDLIQVDLSKPDPNNPDKAKVRWVPTPDDIVAEMVKLAGVKKGDVVYEPGPGDGRVLIACVKSGADKAVGIELDPKKAEEARANAKKAGVEDKVEIRVGDALQVKDYGNATVIMLYMGDEFNNLLRPLLEKQLKPGTRIVSHRFTMGDWKPDKTITVMGQDGDEYVLHLWIVKKPQETPPPENKK
;
A
#
# COMPACT_ATOMS: atom_id res chain seq x y z
N MET A 1 -22.86 6.38 -66.26
CA MET A 1 -22.91 5.99 -67.69
C MET A 1 -21.47 5.88 -68.19
N ARG A 2 -21.11 4.73 -68.79
CA ARG A 2 -19.86 4.36 -69.49
C ARG A 2 -18.57 4.23 -68.64
N THR A 3 -18.02 3.03 -68.37
CA THR A 3 -17.38 1.99 -69.24
C THR A 3 -16.10 2.51 -69.92
N HIS A 4 -14.97 1.81 -70.11
CA HIS A 4 -14.53 0.40 -70.06
C HIS A 4 -12.98 0.45 -70.18
N ARG A 5 -12.19 -0.48 -69.63
CA ARG A 5 -11.38 -1.55 -70.29
C ARG A 5 -10.22 -1.81 -69.31
N GLY A 6 -9.83 -3.00 -68.86
CA GLY A 6 -9.91 -4.34 -69.42
C GLY A 6 -8.59 -4.67 -70.13
N PHE A 7 -7.70 -5.45 -69.50
CA PHE A 7 -6.82 -6.40 -70.21
C PHE A 7 -6.31 -7.51 -69.28
N THR A 8 -6.26 -8.69 -69.88
CA THR A 8 -6.12 -10.08 -69.39
C THR A 8 -4.66 -10.56 -69.38
N GLY A 9 -4.34 -11.59 -68.58
CA GLY A 9 -3.08 -12.35 -68.73
C GLY A 9 -2.90 -13.54 -67.77
N LEU A 10 -2.82 -14.75 -68.34
CA LEU A 10 -2.81 -16.12 -67.80
C LEU A 10 -1.67 -16.55 -66.84
N ILE A 11 -2.06 -17.41 -65.87
CA ILE A 11 -1.62 -18.79 -65.54
C ILE A 11 -0.13 -19.20 -65.68
N LEU A 12 0.47 -19.69 -64.58
CA LEU A 12 1.11 -21.03 -64.52
C LEU A 12 1.28 -21.55 -63.07
N ALA A 13 1.07 -22.86 -62.91
CA ALA A 13 1.18 -23.64 -61.68
C ALA A 13 2.60 -24.20 -61.45
N GLY A 14 2.94 -24.51 -60.19
CA GLY A 14 4.11 -25.30 -59.83
C GLY A 14 4.19 -25.60 -58.32
N LEU A 15 3.97 -26.87 -57.96
CA LEU A 15 4.20 -27.47 -56.64
C LEU A 15 5.65 -27.30 -56.16
N VAL A 16 5.90 -27.26 -54.83
CA VAL A 16 6.77 -28.22 -54.10
C VAL A 16 6.38 -28.28 -52.62
N LEU A 17 6.43 -29.50 -52.08
CA LEU A 17 6.13 -29.94 -50.72
C LEU A 17 7.11 -29.46 -49.63
N GLY A 18 6.58 -29.35 -48.41
CA GLY A 18 7.24 -29.82 -47.19
C GLY A 18 8.16 -28.83 -46.49
N TRP A 19 7.92 -28.61 -45.20
CA TRP A 19 8.76 -29.10 -44.09
C TRP A 19 8.07 -28.71 -42.78
N ALA A 20 7.81 -29.72 -41.94
CA ALA A 20 7.33 -29.53 -40.58
C ALA A 20 8.49 -29.00 -39.73
N VAL A 21 8.30 -27.84 -39.10
CA VAL A 21 9.23 -27.33 -38.09
C VAL A 21 8.69 -27.74 -36.72
N ILE A 22 9.33 -28.76 -36.16
CA ILE A 22 9.21 -29.15 -34.75
C ILE A 22 9.99 -28.11 -33.94
N PHE A 23 9.31 -27.20 -33.27
CA PHE A 23 9.94 -26.41 -32.21
C PHE A 23 9.91 -27.20 -30.90
N GLY A 24 11.00 -27.93 -30.65
CA GLY A 24 11.37 -28.34 -29.31
C GLY A 24 11.83 -27.11 -28.54
N SER A 25 10.97 -26.59 -27.65
CA SER A 25 11.35 -25.61 -26.64
C SER A 25 11.48 -26.33 -25.31
N THR A 26 12.71 -26.74 -25.00
CA THR A 26 13.14 -27.23 -23.69
C THR A 26 12.82 -26.18 -22.63
N THR A 27 11.82 -26.42 -21.79
CA THR A 27 11.62 -25.63 -20.58
C THR A 27 12.72 -25.97 -19.59
N LEU A 28 13.67 -25.04 -19.42
CA LEU A 28 14.61 -25.05 -18.31
C LEU A 28 13.80 -24.89 -17.01
N THR A 29 13.56 -26.00 -16.32
CA THR A 29 13.05 -25.97 -14.95
C THR A 29 14.20 -25.53 -14.04
N ALA A 30 14.25 -24.24 -13.70
CA ALA A 30 15.13 -23.74 -12.66
C ALA A 30 14.63 -24.23 -11.28
N GLN A 31 14.88 -25.49 -10.95
CA GLN A 31 14.69 -26.03 -9.59
C GLN A 31 15.82 -25.55 -8.68
N GLY A 32 15.72 -24.30 -8.24
CA GLY A 32 16.45 -23.80 -7.08
C GLY A 32 15.44 -23.44 -5.98
N SER A 33 14.90 -24.45 -5.28
CA SER A 33 13.99 -24.18 -4.15
C SER A 33 14.80 -23.62 -2.98
N PRO A 34 14.49 -22.42 -2.46
CA PRO A 34 15.08 -21.96 -1.22
C PRO A 34 14.65 -22.91 -0.08
N SER A 35 15.56 -23.20 0.85
CA SER A 35 15.22 -23.94 2.07
C SER A 35 14.47 -23.01 3.03
N PHE A 36 13.17 -23.22 3.18
CA PHE A 36 12.29 -22.53 4.12
C PHE A 36 12.02 -23.44 5.30
N THR A 37 12.44 -23.09 6.51
CA THR A 37 12.23 -23.93 7.69
C THR A 37 10.83 -23.66 8.25
N PRO A 38 9.90 -24.63 8.25
CA PRO A 38 8.58 -24.45 8.84
C PRO A 38 8.63 -24.21 10.36
N GLN A 39 7.71 -23.40 10.87
CA GLN A 39 7.45 -23.34 12.30
C GLN A 39 6.37 -24.37 12.70
N ASP A 40 6.71 -25.23 13.65
CA ASP A 40 5.80 -26.21 14.25
C ASP A 40 4.84 -25.53 15.23
N LYS A 41 3.55 -25.86 15.14
CA LYS A 41 2.59 -25.49 16.20
C LYS A 41 2.76 -26.45 17.38
N LYS A 42 3.18 -25.95 18.55
CA LYS A 42 3.23 -26.76 19.79
C LYS A 42 1.82 -27.24 20.15
N GLN A 43 1.62 -28.56 20.16
CA GLN A 43 0.48 -29.20 20.82
C GLN A 43 0.93 -29.71 22.19
N GLU A 44 0.24 -29.31 23.25
CA GLU A 44 0.38 -29.93 24.57
C GLU A 44 -0.10 -31.38 24.50
N GLY A 45 0.78 -32.30 24.89
CA GLY A 45 0.62 -33.73 24.60
C GLY A 45 -0.32 -34.48 25.55
N LYS A 46 -0.80 -35.63 25.05
CA LYS A 46 -0.85 -36.86 25.84
C LYS A 46 -0.11 -37.97 25.09
N THR A 47 0.76 -38.63 25.83
CA THR A 47 1.76 -39.61 25.41
C THR A 47 1.13 -40.94 24.98
N GLY A 48 1.72 -41.56 23.96
CA GLY A 48 1.46 -42.94 23.55
C GLY A 48 2.46 -43.35 22.48
N ASP A 49 3.57 -43.96 22.89
CA ASP A 49 4.64 -44.44 22.01
C ASP A 49 4.15 -45.58 21.09
N LYS A 50 4.12 -45.29 19.79
CA LYS A 50 4.53 -46.20 18.72
C LYS A 50 5.48 -45.41 17.84
N LYS A 51 6.71 -45.91 17.62
CA LYS A 51 7.60 -45.45 16.54
C LYS A 51 6.94 -45.79 15.20
N THR A 52 5.96 -44.98 14.84
CA THR A 52 5.36 -44.93 13.52
C THR A 52 6.35 -44.14 12.69
N GLU A 53 6.91 -44.77 11.65
CA GLU A 53 7.81 -44.10 10.71
C GLU A 53 7.08 -42.88 10.14
N VAL A 54 7.51 -41.68 10.51
CA VAL A 54 6.77 -40.46 10.17
C VAL A 54 7.01 -40.16 8.70
N LYS A 55 6.00 -40.43 7.87
CA LYS A 55 6.06 -40.19 6.43
C LYS A 55 6.37 -38.71 6.15
N LYS A 56 7.46 -38.47 5.43
CA LYS A 56 7.88 -37.14 4.98
C LYS A 56 7.32 -36.86 3.59
N VAL A 57 6.79 -35.67 3.38
CA VAL A 57 6.18 -35.21 2.12
C VAL A 57 6.63 -33.79 1.81
N LYS A 58 6.49 -33.40 0.55
CA LYS A 58 6.62 -32.02 0.10
C LYS A 58 5.25 -31.48 -0.29
N SER A 59 4.99 -30.22 0.04
CA SER A 59 3.75 -29.54 -0.30
C SER A 59 4.00 -28.55 -1.44
N LYS A 60 3.10 -28.49 -2.42
CA LYS A 60 3.16 -27.49 -3.50
C LYS A 60 2.56 -26.18 -3.00
N ILE A 61 3.22 -25.06 -3.26
CA ILE A 61 2.76 -23.72 -2.93
C ILE A 61 2.55 -22.95 -4.23
N ILE A 62 1.39 -22.32 -4.38
CA ILE A 62 1.06 -21.41 -5.48
C ILE A 62 0.76 -20.05 -4.86
N VAL A 63 1.60 -19.06 -5.17
CA VAL A 63 1.46 -17.69 -4.66
C VAL A 63 1.05 -16.77 -5.80
N LYS A 64 -0.07 -16.07 -5.65
CA LYS A 64 -0.47 -14.97 -6.54
C LYS A 64 -0.09 -13.65 -5.90
N VAL A 65 0.62 -12.79 -6.62
CA VAL A 65 1.12 -11.48 -6.15
C VAL A 65 0.39 -10.32 -6.85
N PRO A 66 0.40 -9.09 -6.29
CA PRO A 66 -0.28 -7.94 -6.89
C PRO A 66 0.45 -7.36 -8.11
N ASP A 67 1.75 -7.64 -8.25
CA ASP A 67 2.61 -7.08 -9.30
C ASP A 67 3.64 -8.13 -9.75
N GLU A 68 3.95 -8.18 -11.04
CA GLU A 68 4.86 -9.18 -11.64
C GLU A 68 6.28 -9.10 -11.08
N ASP A 69 6.74 -7.88 -10.80
CA ASP A 69 8.09 -7.57 -10.33
C ASP A 69 8.15 -7.41 -8.80
N ALA A 70 7.05 -7.71 -8.10
CA ALA A 70 7.02 -7.64 -6.65
C ALA A 70 8.09 -8.52 -5.99
N GLU A 71 8.69 -8.01 -4.92
CA GLU A 71 9.58 -8.79 -4.07
C GLU A 71 8.73 -9.69 -3.17
N LEU A 72 8.81 -11.01 -3.39
CA LEU A 72 8.14 -11.98 -2.54
C LEU A 72 9.14 -12.60 -1.56
N LYS A 73 8.80 -12.58 -0.28
CA LYS A 73 9.50 -13.27 0.80
C LYS A 73 8.61 -14.37 1.37
N ILE A 74 9.20 -15.53 1.65
CA ILE A 74 8.55 -16.63 2.38
C ILE A 74 9.42 -16.89 3.62
N GLU A 75 8.82 -16.88 4.81
CA GLU A 75 9.56 -16.96 6.09
C GLU A 75 10.70 -15.93 6.17
N GLY A 76 10.43 -14.69 5.73
CA GLY A 76 11.40 -13.59 5.68
C GLY A 76 12.49 -13.71 4.62
N LYS A 77 12.59 -14.82 3.89
CA LYS A 77 13.62 -15.03 2.85
C LYS A 77 13.11 -14.62 1.47
N LEU A 78 13.86 -13.75 0.78
CA LEU A 78 13.55 -13.32 -0.58
C LEU A 78 13.56 -14.50 -1.56
N THR A 79 12.54 -14.56 -2.41
CA THR A 79 12.38 -15.57 -3.45
C THR A 79 12.93 -15.08 -4.79
N LYS A 80 13.30 -16.02 -5.67
CA LYS A 80 13.83 -15.73 -7.01
C LYS A 80 12.77 -15.64 -8.13
N PRO A 81 11.71 -16.48 -8.16
CA PRO A 81 10.72 -16.41 -9.24
C PRO A 81 10.01 -15.05 -9.29
N THR A 82 9.71 -14.60 -10.51
CA THR A 82 8.92 -13.41 -10.85
C THR A 82 7.61 -13.81 -11.53
N GLY A 83 6.78 -12.82 -11.89
CA GLY A 83 5.48 -13.02 -12.51
C GLY A 83 4.32 -13.04 -11.49
N LEU A 84 3.09 -12.90 -11.99
CA LEU A 84 1.88 -12.78 -11.16
C LEU A 84 1.56 -14.03 -10.35
N VAL A 85 1.94 -15.22 -10.84
CA VAL A 85 1.73 -16.50 -10.18
C VAL A 85 3.06 -17.23 -10.09
N ARG A 86 3.45 -17.59 -8.86
CA ARG A 86 4.76 -18.16 -8.55
C ARG A 86 4.57 -19.49 -7.83
N GLU A 87 5.28 -20.51 -8.27
CA GLU A 87 5.22 -21.85 -7.68
C GLU A 87 6.45 -22.16 -6.84
N PHE A 88 6.22 -22.77 -5.68
CA PHE A 88 7.26 -23.23 -4.78
C PHE A 88 6.93 -24.62 -4.24
N VAL A 89 7.91 -25.24 -3.59
CA VAL A 89 7.76 -26.52 -2.91
C VAL A 89 8.38 -26.39 -1.53
N THR A 90 7.72 -26.90 -0.50
CA THR A 90 8.30 -26.95 0.85
C THR A 90 9.52 -27.88 0.89
N PRO A 91 10.41 -27.75 1.89
CA PRO A 91 11.24 -28.86 2.28
C PRO A 91 10.41 -30.08 2.70
N GLU A 92 11.09 -31.19 2.95
CA GLU A 92 10.44 -32.39 3.48
C GLU A 92 9.91 -32.15 4.89
N ILE A 93 8.60 -32.33 5.03
CA ILE A 93 7.83 -32.08 6.26
C ILE A 93 6.95 -33.28 6.57
N GLU A 94 6.47 -33.37 7.80
CA GLU A 94 5.65 -34.51 8.24
C GLU A 94 4.27 -34.44 7.61
N GLU A 95 3.85 -35.53 6.98
CA GLU A 95 2.53 -35.62 6.37
C GLU A 95 1.44 -35.42 7.43
N GLY A 96 0.42 -34.60 7.11
CA GLY A 96 -0.70 -34.33 8.00
C GLY A 96 -0.40 -33.42 9.20
N LYS A 97 0.87 -33.16 9.53
CA LYS A 97 1.26 -32.23 10.60
C LYS A 97 1.00 -30.79 10.18
N ALA A 98 0.50 -29.98 11.12
CA ALA A 98 0.16 -28.58 10.88
C ALA A 98 1.41 -27.68 10.95
N TYR A 99 1.53 -26.79 9.98
CA TYR A 99 2.61 -25.82 9.80
C TYR A 99 2.04 -24.43 9.55
N ILE A 100 2.86 -23.41 9.83
CA ILE A 100 2.53 -22.01 9.61
C ILE A 100 3.63 -21.37 8.77
N TYR A 101 3.26 -20.78 7.65
CA TYR A 101 4.14 -19.96 6.81
C TYR A 101 3.64 -18.51 6.76
N GLU A 102 4.55 -17.57 6.90
CA GLU A 102 4.39 -16.15 6.59
C GLU A 102 4.87 -15.87 5.16
N PHE A 103 4.02 -15.19 4.41
CA PHE A 103 4.30 -14.68 3.08
C PHE A 103 4.26 -13.17 3.14
N THR A 104 5.34 -12.51 2.72
CA THR A 104 5.42 -11.05 2.65
C THR A 104 5.71 -10.62 1.22
N VAL A 105 4.87 -9.76 0.65
CA VAL A 105 5.09 -9.17 -0.66
C VAL A 105 5.31 -7.67 -0.54
N ILE A 106 6.31 -7.16 -1.26
CA ILE A 106 6.65 -5.74 -1.32
C ILE A 106 6.59 -5.30 -2.78
N TRP A 107 5.85 -4.24 -3.08
CA TRP A 107 5.71 -3.72 -4.44
C TRP A 107 5.54 -2.20 -4.44
N ARG A 108 5.73 -1.60 -5.62
CA ARG A 108 5.70 -0.14 -5.82
C ARG A 108 4.70 0.17 -6.93
N PRO A 109 3.41 0.46 -6.59
CA PRO A 109 2.39 0.76 -7.61
C PRO A 109 2.71 2.05 -8.38
N ASN A 110 3.57 2.89 -7.83
CA ASN A 110 4.09 4.10 -8.45
C ASN A 110 5.50 4.40 -7.90
N ASN A 111 6.13 5.48 -8.35
CA ASN A 111 7.48 5.88 -7.91
C ASN A 111 7.53 6.58 -6.53
N TYR A 112 6.40 6.62 -5.81
CA TYR A 112 6.20 7.42 -4.61
C TYR A 112 5.89 6.54 -3.38
N THR A 113 5.15 5.45 -3.56
CA THR A 113 4.71 4.56 -2.47
C THR A 113 5.32 3.17 -2.62
N GLU A 114 5.88 2.65 -1.54
CA GLU A 114 6.19 1.24 -1.36
C GLU A 114 5.14 0.61 -0.44
N LEU A 115 4.48 -0.45 -0.91
CA LEU A 115 3.50 -1.20 -0.14
C LEU A 115 4.08 -2.53 0.31
N THR A 116 3.76 -2.92 1.54
CA THR A 116 4.09 -4.22 2.11
C THR A 116 2.81 -4.90 2.58
N ARG A 117 2.58 -6.12 2.10
CA ARG A 117 1.46 -6.98 2.53
C ARG A 117 2.02 -8.27 3.07
N THR A 118 1.49 -8.69 4.22
CA THR A 118 1.90 -9.93 4.87
C THR A 118 0.68 -10.82 5.09
N LYS A 119 0.80 -12.11 4.80
CA LYS A 119 -0.25 -13.10 5.01
C LYS A 119 0.32 -14.34 5.68
N VAL A 120 -0.34 -14.79 6.73
CA VAL A 120 0.03 -16.01 7.46
C VAL A 120 -0.91 -17.13 7.04
N VAL A 121 -0.36 -18.26 6.59
CA VAL A 121 -1.12 -19.41 6.10
C VAL A 121 -0.83 -20.62 6.95
N ASN A 122 -1.89 -21.25 7.47
CA ASN A 122 -1.81 -22.55 8.14
C ASN A 122 -2.10 -23.64 7.10
N PHE A 123 -1.32 -24.70 7.10
CA PHE A 123 -1.51 -25.86 6.21
C PHE A 123 -1.01 -27.15 6.87
N LYS A 124 -1.35 -28.31 6.29
CA LYS A 124 -0.80 -29.60 6.69
C LYS A 124 0.21 -30.11 5.67
N GLY A 125 1.21 -30.87 6.13
CA GLY A 125 2.16 -31.50 5.22
C GLY A 125 1.45 -32.40 4.19
N GLY A 126 1.66 -32.12 2.91
CA GLY A 126 1.01 -32.80 1.78
C GLY A 126 -0.09 -31.97 1.10
N ASP A 127 -0.54 -30.88 1.72
CA ASP A 127 -1.57 -30.00 1.15
C ASP A 127 -1.08 -29.26 -0.11
N LEU A 128 -2.01 -28.88 -0.98
CA LEU A 128 -1.79 -27.82 -1.96
C LEU A 128 -2.06 -26.47 -1.30
N ILE A 129 -1.04 -25.63 -1.20
CA ILE A 129 -1.10 -24.35 -0.52
C ILE A 129 -1.34 -23.25 -1.56
N GLN A 130 -2.49 -22.59 -1.49
CA GLN A 130 -2.81 -21.45 -2.36
C GLN A 130 -2.79 -20.15 -1.56
N VAL A 131 -1.94 -19.21 -1.98
CA VAL A 131 -1.75 -17.93 -1.30
C VAL A 131 -2.06 -16.80 -2.26
N ASP A 132 -3.22 -16.18 -2.12
CA ASP A 132 -3.55 -14.96 -2.85
C ASP A 132 -3.13 -13.73 -2.04
N LEU A 133 -2.01 -13.11 -2.43
CA LEU A 133 -1.50 -11.82 -1.94
C LEU A 133 -1.90 -10.67 -2.86
N SER A 134 -2.63 -10.91 -3.97
CA SER A 134 -3.14 -9.82 -4.82
C SER A 134 -4.30 -9.07 -4.15
N LYS A 135 -4.91 -9.66 -3.13
CA LYS A 135 -6.01 -9.09 -2.36
C LYS A 135 -5.54 -8.65 -0.96
N PRO A 136 -6.07 -7.53 -0.43
CA PRO A 136 -5.83 -7.12 0.96
C PRO A 136 -6.23 -8.20 1.96
N ASP A 137 -5.53 -8.27 3.10
CA ASP A 137 -5.91 -9.08 4.26
C ASP A 137 -6.52 -8.16 5.34
N PRO A 138 -7.83 -8.29 5.64
CA PRO A 138 -8.48 -7.47 6.67
C PRO A 138 -7.86 -7.61 8.06
N ASN A 139 -7.23 -8.75 8.36
CA ASN A 139 -6.61 -9.01 9.66
C ASN A 139 -5.16 -8.53 9.74
N ASN A 140 -4.55 -8.24 8.59
CA ASN A 140 -3.20 -7.72 8.51
C ASN A 140 -3.12 -6.62 7.45
N PRO A 141 -3.56 -5.39 7.81
CA PRO A 141 -3.56 -4.27 6.90
C PRO A 141 -2.18 -4.00 6.30
N ASP A 142 -2.18 -3.55 5.05
CA ASP A 142 -0.94 -3.21 4.37
C ASP A 142 -0.19 -2.09 5.10
N LYS A 143 1.13 -2.14 5.03
CA LYS A 143 2.00 -1.04 5.44
C LYS A 143 2.41 -0.26 4.20
N ALA A 144 2.52 1.05 4.36
CA ALA A 144 2.95 1.95 3.30
C ALA A 144 4.16 2.77 3.77
N LYS A 145 5.18 2.85 2.91
CA LYS A 145 6.31 3.76 3.07
C LYS A 145 6.29 4.75 1.92
N VAL A 146 6.29 6.03 2.27
CA VAL A 146 6.18 7.14 1.31
C VAL A 146 7.55 7.75 1.08
N ARG A 147 7.88 8.05 -0.18
CA ARG A 147 9.10 8.78 -0.54
C ARG A 147 9.01 10.22 -0.04
N TRP A 148 10.04 10.68 0.67
CA TRP A 148 10.13 12.08 1.07
C TRP A 148 10.34 12.99 -0.15
N VAL A 149 9.37 13.87 -0.38
CA VAL A 149 9.44 15.02 -1.30
C VAL A 149 8.76 16.19 -0.57
N PRO A 150 9.43 17.33 -0.39
CA PRO A 150 8.82 18.45 0.31
C PRO A 150 7.76 19.14 -0.56
N THR A 151 6.73 19.69 0.08
CA THR A 151 5.84 20.66 -0.58
C THR A 151 6.53 22.03 -0.62
N PRO A 152 6.55 22.73 -1.78
CA PRO A 152 7.10 24.09 -1.87
C PRO A 152 6.39 25.07 -0.91
N ASP A 153 7.12 26.04 -0.36
CA ASP A 153 6.61 26.90 0.73
C ASP A 153 5.41 27.78 0.30
N ASP A 154 5.37 28.21 -0.96
CA ASP A 154 4.25 28.95 -1.55
C ASP A 154 3.00 28.06 -1.68
N ILE A 155 3.19 26.78 -2.01
CA ILE A 155 2.11 25.79 -2.02
C ILE A 155 1.65 25.45 -0.60
N VAL A 156 2.56 25.37 0.37
CA VAL A 156 2.21 25.24 1.79
C VAL A 156 1.33 26.40 2.24
N ALA A 157 1.64 27.64 1.84
CA ALA A 157 0.81 28.80 2.17
C ALA A 157 -0.62 28.68 1.61
N GLU A 158 -0.77 28.19 0.37
CA GLU A 158 -2.09 27.94 -0.22
C GLU A 158 -2.83 26.76 0.44
N MET A 159 -2.13 25.71 0.89
CA MET A 159 -2.74 24.64 1.70
C MET A 159 -3.29 25.18 3.03
N VAL A 160 -2.51 25.99 3.74
CA VAL A 160 -2.90 26.62 5.01
C VAL A 160 -4.13 27.53 4.82
N LYS A 161 -4.14 28.32 3.74
CA LYS A 161 -5.25 29.18 3.35
C LYS A 161 -6.50 28.37 2.97
N LEU A 162 -6.35 27.30 2.20
CA LEU A 162 -7.45 26.42 1.81
C LEU A 162 -8.09 25.73 3.03
N ALA A 163 -7.27 25.32 4.00
CA ALA A 163 -7.75 24.79 5.28
C ALA A 163 -8.40 25.87 6.17
N GLY A 164 -8.18 27.16 5.88
CA GLY A 164 -8.62 28.25 6.74
C GLY A 164 -8.11 28.09 8.18
N VAL A 165 -6.83 27.74 8.32
CA VAL A 165 -6.19 27.57 9.63
C VAL A 165 -6.35 28.86 10.44
N LYS A 166 -6.75 28.70 11.72
CA LYS A 166 -7.04 29.81 12.61
C LYS A 166 -6.76 29.46 14.07
N LYS A 167 -6.83 30.48 14.94
CA LYS A 167 -6.80 30.30 16.40
C LYS A 167 -7.84 29.27 16.86
N GLY A 168 -7.43 28.39 17.77
CA GLY A 168 -8.21 27.23 18.20
C GLY A 168 -7.97 25.96 17.40
N ASP A 169 -7.23 26.03 16.28
CA ASP A 169 -6.95 24.82 15.49
C ASP A 169 -5.86 23.95 16.11
N VAL A 170 -6.12 22.64 16.07
CA VAL A 170 -5.16 21.58 16.35
C VAL A 170 -4.89 20.86 15.04
N VAL A 171 -3.71 21.08 14.47
CA VAL A 171 -3.30 20.54 13.19
C VAL A 171 -2.58 19.21 13.39
N TYR A 172 -2.91 18.22 12.57
CA TYR A 172 -2.19 16.94 12.49
C TYR A 172 -1.62 16.76 11.08
N GLU A 173 -0.38 16.29 10.99
CA GLU A 173 0.27 15.96 9.72
C GLU A 173 0.92 14.56 9.82
N PRO A 174 0.33 13.55 9.17
CA PRO A 174 0.98 12.29 8.85
C PRO A 174 2.15 12.53 7.89
N GLY A 175 3.38 12.17 8.29
CA GLY A 175 4.59 12.37 7.49
C GLY A 175 5.01 13.84 7.32
N PRO A 176 5.28 14.57 8.41
CA PRO A 176 5.64 15.99 8.34
C PRO A 176 7.03 16.23 7.72
N GLY A 177 7.88 15.19 7.61
CA GLY A 177 9.26 15.26 7.16
C GLY A 177 10.09 16.32 7.86
N ASP A 178 10.30 17.47 7.22
CA ASP A 178 11.06 18.59 7.81
C ASP A 178 10.22 19.56 8.65
N GLY A 179 8.92 19.31 8.79
CA GLY A 179 8.00 20.05 9.65
C GLY A 179 7.49 21.37 9.07
N ARG A 180 7.82 21.71 7.81
CA ARG A 180 7.49 23.03 7.22
C ARG A 180 6.00 23.38 7.25
N VAL A 181 5.12 22.41 7.03
CA VAL A 181 3.66 22.62 7.01
C VAL A 181 3.14 22.89 8.42
N LEU A 182 3.57 22.10 9.42
CA LEU A 182 3.24 22.36 10.82
C LEU A 182 3.69 23.76 11.27
N ILE A 183 4.93 24.14 10.93
CA ILE A 183 5.48 25.46 11.26
C ILE A 183 4.64 26.56 10.62
N ALA A 184 4.29 26.42 9.34
CA ALA A 184 3.44 27.37 8.63
C ALA A 184 2.04 27.49 9.26
N CYS A 185 1.43 26.35 9.66
CA CYS A 185 0.14 26.34 10.34
C CYS A 185 0.19 27.09 11.68
N VAL A 186 1.21 26.85 12.51
CA VAL A 186 1.35 27.54 13.81
C VAL A 186 1.60 29.03 13.61
N LYS A 187 2.46 29.41 12.65
CA LYS A 187 2.68 30.82 12.30
C LYS A 187 1.44 31.52 11.76
N SER A 188 0.50 30.75 11.19
CA SER A 188 -0.79 31.25 10.69
C SER A 188 -1.89 31.25 11.75
N GLY A 189 -1.56 30.86 12.99
CA GLY A 189 -2.42 31.03 14.15
C GLY A 189 -2.98 29.75 14.75
N ALA A 190 -2.63 28.55 14.27
CA ALA A 190 -3.01 27.32 14.97
C ALA A 190 -2.49 27.30 16.41
N ASP A 191 -3.29 26.76 17.34
CA ASP A 191 -2.91 26.67 18.75
C ASP A 191 -1.89 25.55 18.98
N LYS A 192 -2.01 24.45 18.22
CA LYS A 192 -1.11 23.29 18.32
C LYS A 192 -0.97 22.59 16.96
N ALA A 193 0.19 22.00 16.73
CA ALA A 193 0.50 21.17 15.57
C ALA A 193 1.18 19.87 16.00
N VAL A 194 0.75 18.74 15.44
CA VAL A 194 1.26 17.39 15.75
C VAL A 194 1.69 16.69 14.46
N GLY A 195 2.97 16.35 14.38
CA GLY A 195 3.54 15.59 13.27
C GLY A 195 3.82 14.15 13.65
N ILE A 196 3.53 13.19 12.76
CA ILE A 196 3.85 11.78 12.96
C ILE A 196 4.79 11.33 11.86
N GLU A 197 6.07 11.17 12.20
CA GLU A 197 7.15 10.91 11.25
C GLU A 197 7.74 9.51 11.47
N LEU A 198 7.84 8.75 10.38
CA LEU A 198 8.31 7.36 10.41
C LEU A 198 9.84 7.29 10.51
N ASP A 199 10.56 8.21 9.86
CA ASP A 199 12.02 8.27 9.89
C ASP A 199 12.50 9.10 11.09
N PRO A 200 13.19 8.49 12.09
CA PRO A 200 13.68 9.21 13.26
C PRO A 200 14.60 10.40 12.92
N LYS A 201 15.37 10.32 11.82
CA LYS A 201 16.26 11.43 11.41
C LYS A 201 15.47 12.63 10.89
N LYS A 202 14.37 12.37 10.16
CA LYS A 202 13.45 13.43 9.72
C LYS A 202 12.70 14.03 10.89
N ALA A 203 12.30 13.21 11.85
CA ALA A 203 11.68 13.72 13.08
C ALA A 203 12.61 14.67 13.85
N GLU A 204 13.91 14.35 13.95
CA GLU A 204 14.92 15.22 14.54
C GLU A 204 15.09 16.54 13.76
N GLU A 205 15.14 16.46 12.43
CA GLU A 205 15.18 17.63 11.54
C GLU A 205 13.96 18.55 11.75
N ALA A 206 12.74 17.98 11.78
CA ALA A 206 11.51 18.74 12.03
C ALA A 206 11.51 19.45 13.40
N ARG A 207 11.98 18.78 14.45
CA ARG A 207 12.12 19.42 15.78
C ARG A 207 13.12 20.58 15.75
N ALA A 208 14.26 20.41 15.07
CA ALA A 208 15.26 21.45 14.93
C ALA A 208 14.71 22.67 14.16
N ASN A 209 13.94 22.42 13.09
CA ASN A 209 13.29 23.47 12.31
C ASN A 209 12.21 24.20 13.11
N ALA A 210 11.38 23.48 13.87
CA ALA A 210 10.38 24.10 14.75
C ALA A 210 11.02 25.02 15.79
N LYS A 211 12.12 24.58 16.41
CA LYS A 211 12.92 25.39 17.34
C LYS A 211 13.53 26.61 16.65
N LYS A 212 14.13 26.44 15.47
CA LYS A 212 14.68 27.56 14.68
C LYS A 212 13.60 28.59 14.32
N ALA A 213 12.38 28.14 14.11
CA ALA A 213 11.23 28.98 13.80
C ALA A 213 10.55 29.60 15.05
N GLY A 214 10.98 29.24 16.27
CA GLY A 214 10.44 29.74 17.52
C GLY A 214 9.00 29.27 17.83
N VAL A 215 8.65 28.05 17.41
CA VAL A 215 7.31 27.47 17.56
C VAL A 215 7.33 26.09 18.22
N GLU A 216 8.45 25.70 18.82
CA GLU A 216 8.66 24.39 19.45
C GLU A 216 7.73 24.10 20.63
N ASP A 217 7.17 25.14 21.25
CA ASP A 217 6.17 25.04 22.31
C ASP A 217 4.80 24.57 21.79
N LYS A 218 4.53 24.76 20.50
CA LYS A 218 3.27 24.44 19.83
C LYS A 218 3.38 23.29 18.83
N VAL A 219 4.58 22.93 18.40
CA VAL A 219 4.84 21.84 17.46
C VAL A 219 5.35 20.60 18.20
N GLU A 220 4.54 19.54 18.20
CA GLU A 220 4.89 18.22 18.73
C GLU A 220 5.21 17.27 17.58
N ILE A 221 6.44 16.75 17.52
CA ILE A 221 6.80 15.67 16.60
C ILE A 221 6.74 14.33 17.35
N ARG A 222 6.18 13.29 16.73
CA ARG A 222 6.13 11.92 17.24
C ARG A 222 6.81 11.01 16.24
N VAL A 223 7.76 10.20 16.71
CA VAL A 223 8.36 9.15 15.87
C VAL A 223 7.42 7.95 15.88
N GLY A 224 6.95 7.54 14.71
CA GLY A 224 6.07 6.37 14.60
C GLY A 224 5.31 6.26 13.28
N ASP A 225 4.56 5.18 13.18
CA ASP A 225 3.67 4.91 12.06
C ASP A 225 2.34 5.66 12.24
N ALA A 226 2.04 6.58 11.32
CA ALA A 226 0.80 7.35 11.31
C ALA A 226 -0.46 6.46 11.21
N LEU A 227 -0.38 5.27 10.63
CA LEU A 227 -1.50 4.31 10.59
C LEU A 227 -1.79 3.68 11.98
N GLN A 228 -0.90 3.86 12.95
CA GLN A 228 -1.07 3.36 14.32
C GLN A 228 -1.62 4.40 15.30
N VAL A 229 -1.75 5.66 14.86
CA VAL A 229 -2.23 6.77 15.69
C VAL A 229 -3.70 6.59 16.07
N LYS A 230 -4.01 6.77 17.36
CA LYS A 230 -5.35 6.53 17.94
C LYS A 230 -6.06 7.80 18.41
N ASP A 231 -5.42 8.96 18.28
CA ASP A 231 -5.91 10.23 18.79
C ASP A 231 -6.16 11.27 17.70
N TYR A 232 -6.40 10.83 16.45
CA TYR A 232 -6.79 11.73 15.35
C TYR A 232 -8.05 12.54 15.67
N GLY A 233 -8.93 12.06 16.55
CA GLY A 233 -10.12 12.79 17.00
C GLY A 233 -9.86 14.11 17.75
N ASN A 234 -8.59 14.40 18.07
CA ASN A 234 -8.16 15.69 18.60
C ASN A 234 -7.93 16.74 17.49
N ALA A 235 -7.78 16.33 16.23
CA ALA A 235 -7.48 17.22 15.13
C ALA A 235 -8.72 18.01 14.65
N THR A 236 -8.52 19.31 14.40
CA THR A 236 -9.49 20.16 13.69
C THR A 236 -9.07 20.40 12.24
N VAL A 237 -7.80 20.14 11.92
CA VAL A 237 -7.22 20.15 10.56
C VAL A 237 -6.26 18.98 10.38
N ILE A 238 -6.32 18.31 9.24
CA ILE A 238 -5.33 17.33 8.79
C ILE A 238 -4.66 17.87 7.52
N MET A 239 -3.34 17.86 7.46
CA MET A 239 -2.55 18.19 6.26
C MET A 239 -1.91 16.92 5.70
N LEU A 240 -1.97 16.72 4.38
CA LEU A 240 -1.48 15.51 3.72
C LEU A 240 -0.65 15.81 2.48
N TYR A 241 0.46 15.08 2.34
CA TYR A 241 1.15 14.86 1.07
C TYR A 241 1.75 13.44 1.07
N MET A 242 0.89 12.42 1.01
CA MET A 242 1.26 11.04 1.37
C MET A 242 1.05 9.96 0.28
N GLY A 243 0.51 10.31 -0.88
CA GLY A 243 0.17 9.33 -1.92
C GLY A 243 -1.24 8.76 -1.76
N ASP A 244 -1.86 8.36 -2.88
CA ASP A 244 -3.23 7.83 -2.88
C ASP A 244 -3.34 6.53 -2.06
N GLU A 245 -2.34 5.64 -2.14
CA GLU A 245 -2.38 4.37 -1.43
C GLU A 245 -2.29 4.54 0.09
N PHE A 246 -1.41 5.42 0.57
CA PHE A 246 -1.32 5.74 2.00
C PHE A 246 -2.61 6.41 2.48
N ASN A 247 -3.12 7.38 1.72
CA ASN A 247 -4.36 8.08 2.02
C ASN A 247 -5.55 7.10 2.15
N ASN A 248 -5.61 6.06 1.31
CA ASN A 248 -6.63 5.02 1.39
C ASN A 248 -6.50 4.14 2.65
N LEU A 249 -5.28 3.86 3.12
CA LEU A 249 -5.05 3.15 4.38
C LEU A 249 -5.39 4.03 5.60
N LEU A 250 -5.11 5.32 5.52
CA LEU A 250 -5.37 6.28 6.60
C LEU A 250 -6.87 6.60 6.73
N ARG A 251 -7.59 6.68 5.60
CA ARG A 251 -8.99 7.13 5.56
C ARG A 251 -9.92 6.45 6.59
N PRO A 252 -9.96 5.12 6.74
CA PRO A 252 -10.86 4.48 7.72
C PRO A 252 -10.60 4.95 9.16
N LEU A 253 -9.35 5.31 9.49
CA LEU A 253 -9.01 5.89 10.79
C LEU A 253 -9.56 7.29 10.93
N LEU A 254 -9.48 8.10 9.87
CA LEU A 254 -10.01 9.46 9.85
C LEU A 254 -11.55 9.48 9.92
N GLU A 255 -12.22 8.67 9.10
CA GLU A 255 -13.69 8.54 9.11
C GLU A 255 -14.22 8.11 10.48
N LYS A 256 -13.48 7.23 11.17
CA LYS A 256 -13.85 6.76 12.50
C LYS A 256 -13.62 7.77 13.61
N GLN A 257 -12.55 8.57 13.53
CA GLN A 257 -12.07 9.37 14.67
C GLN A 257 -12.38 10.86 14.55
N LEU A 258 -12.40 11.43 13.34
CA LEU A 258 -12.53 12.86 13.15
C LEU A 258 -13.94 13.35 13.48
N LYS A 259 -14.01 14.54 14.06
CA LYS A 259 -15.28 15.18 14.39
C LYS A 259 -15.87 15.86 13.15
N PRO A 260 -17.20 15.97 13.03
CA PRO A 260 -17.82 16.78 12.00
C PRO A 260 -17.28 18.21 12.00
N GLY A 261 -16.98 18.75 10.83
CA GLY A 261 -16.36 20.06 10.65
C GLY A 261 -14.82 20.06 10.65
N THR A 262 -14.17 18.95 10.99
CA THR A 262 -12.72 18.80 10.76
C THR A 262 -12.42 18.94 9.26
N ARG A 263 -11.36 19.67 8.93
CA ARG A 263 -10.92 19.88 7.54
C ARG A 263 -9.72 19.00 7.24
N ILE A 264 -9.69 18.40 6.05
CA ILE A 264 -8.52 17.66 5.57
C ILE A 264 -8.07 18.35 4.28
N VAL A 265 -6.82 18.79 4.22
CA VAL A 265 -6.22 19.31 3.00
C VAL A 265 -5.13 18.37 2.53
N SER A 266 -5.22 17.96 1.26
CA SER A 266 -4.24 17.09 0.62
C SER A 266 -3.63 17.77 -0.58
N HIS A 267 -2.31 17.72 -0.67
CA HIS A 267 -1.55 18.08 -1.85
C HIS A 267 -1.56 16.89 -2.82
N ARG A 268 -2.12 17.09 -4.02
CA ARG A 268 -2.17 16.21 -5.20
C ARG A 268 -3.01 14.94 -5.06
N PHE A 269 -2.97 14.30 -3.90
CA PHE A 269 -3.51 12.95 -3.72
C PHE A 269 -4.91 12.95 -3.12
N THR A 270 -5.68 11.94 -3.49
CA THR A 270 -7.08 11.72 -3.10
C THR A 270 -7.20 10.61 -2.06
N MET A 271 -8.42 10.26 -1.64
CA MET A 271 -8.75 9.23 -0.65
C MET A 271 -9.75 8.20 -1.21
N GLY A 272 -9.52 7.81 -2.48
CA GLY A 272 -10.36 6.82 -3.17
C GLY A 272 -11.75 7.38 -3.47
N ASP A 273 -12.80 6.68 -3.05
CA ASP A 273 -14.19 7.12 -3.30
C ASP A 273 -14.68 8.24 -2.36
N TRP A 274 -13.89 8.66 -1.37
CA TRP A 274 -14.19 9.84 -0.56
C TRP A 274 -13.89 11.09 -1.39
N LYS A 275 -14.91 11.64 -2.03
CA LYS A 275 -14.77 12.81 -2.89
C LYS A 275 -14.47 14.08 -2.08
N PRO A 276 -13.51 14.93 -2.53
CA PRO A 276 -13.27 16.22 -1.91
C PRO A 276 -14.48 17.14 -2.07
N ASP A 277 -14.72 18.00 -1.08
CA ASP A 277 -15.73 19.04 -1.15
C ASP A 277 -15.25 20.23 -2.00
N LYS A 278 -13.92 20.42 -2.12
CA LYS A 278 -13.32 21.41 -3.02
C LYS A 278 -11.98 20.93 -3.55
N THR A 279 -11.71 21.23 -4.83
CA THR A 279 -10.39 21.05 -5.47
C THR A 279 -10.00 22.36 -6.12
N ILE A 280 -8.74 22.78 -5.96
CA ILE A 280 -8.17 23.95 -6.63
C ILE A 280 -6.86 23.60 -7.31
N THR A 281 -6.53 24.33 -8.37
CA THR A 281 -5.20 24.34 -8.99
C THR A 281 -4.50 25.64 -8.61
N VAL A 282 -3.22 25.53 -8.26
CA VAL A 282 -2.35 26.64 -7.85
C VAL A 282 -1.12 26.61 -8.75
N MET A 283 -0.74 27.76 -9.32
CA MET A 283 0.54 27.91 -9.98
C MET A 283 1.62 28.19 -8.93
N GLY A 284 2.61 27.31 -8.86
CA GLY A 284 3.78 27.52 -8.01
C GLY A 284 4.71 28.60 -8.57
N GLN A 285 5.53 29.18 -7.70
CA GLN A 285 6.57 30.14 -8.09
C GLN A 285 7.68 29.50 -8.93
N ASP A 286 7.80 28.17 -8.88
CA ASP A 286 8.65 27.37 -9.74
C ASP A 286 8.10 27.18 -11.16
N GLY A 287 6.85 27.62 -11.41
CA GLY A 287 6.18 27.51 -12.70
C GLY A 287 5.37 26.22 -12.89
N ASP A 288 5.37 25.31 -11.90
CA ASP A 288 4.62 24.07 -11.96
C ASP A 288 3.17 24.25 -11.46
N GLU A 289 2.27 23.39 -11.93
CA GLU A 289 0.88 23.32 -11.47
C GLU A 289 0.72 22.34 -10.30
N TYR A 290 0.05 22.80 -9.26
CA TYR A 290 -0.21 22.05 -8.04
C TYR A 290 -1.71 21.90 -7.81
N VAL A 291 -2.17 20.68 -7.57
CA VAL A 291 -3.58 20.41 -7.26
C VAL A 291 -3.73 20.24 -5.74
N LEU A 292 -4.64 20.98 -5.12
CA LEU A 292 -4.97 20.86 -3.71
C LEU A 292 -6.44 20.46 -3.54
N HIS A 293 -6.67 19.52 -2.63
CA HIS A 293 -7.99 19.00 -2.31
C HIS A 293 -8.36 19.32 -0.87
N LEU A 294 -9.65 19.61 -0.63
CA LEU A 294 -10.23 19.87 0.68
C LEU A 294 -11.43 18.95 0.90
N TRP A 295 -11.45 18.30 2.06
CA TRP A 295 -12.62 17.62 2.61
C TRP A 295 -13.04 18.31 3.90
N ILE A 296 -14.35 18.36 4.13
CA ILE A 296 -14.95 18.75 5.40
C ILE A 296 -15.69 17.53 5.93
N VAL A 297 -15.23 17.00 7.06
CA VAL A 297 -15.81 15.81 7.68
C VAL A 297 -17.29 16.06 7.99
N LYS A 298 -18.17 15.22 7.46
CA LYS A 298 -19.63 15.30 7.65
C LYS A 298 -20.05 14.45 8.85
N LYS A 299 -21.24 14.71 9.40
CA LYS A 299 -21.83 13.79 10.39
C LYS A 299 -22.00 12.41 9.75
N PRO A 300 -21.71 11.31 10.46
CA PRO A 300 -22.09 9.98 9.99
C PRO A 300 -23.59 10.00 9.67
N GLN A 301 -23.97 9.53 8.48
CA GLN A 301 -25.39 9.32 8.20
C GLN A 301 -25.87 8.20 9.12
N GLU A 302 -26.89 8.47 9.94
CA GLU A 302 -27.58 7.42 10.68
C GLU A 302 -28.14 6.43 9.66
N THR A 303 -27.70 5.18 9.69
CA THR A 303 -28.38 4.13 8.93
C THR A 303 -29.80 4.04 9.46
N PRO A 304 -30.83 4.23 8.61
CA PRO A 304 -32.20 4.05 9.05
C PRO A 304 -32.36 2.62 9.60
N PRO A 305 -33.09 2.44 10.72
CA PRO A 305 -33.32 1.10 11.25
C PRO A 305 -33.96 0.22 10.17
N PRO A 306 -33.63 -1.09 10.13
CA PRO A 306 -34.20 -1.99 9.15
C PRO A 306 -35.73 -1.92 9.23
N GLU A 307 -36.37 -1.70 8.10
CA GLU A 307 -37.83 -1.69 7.98
C GLU A 307 -38.37 -3.01 8.55
N ASN A 308 -39.11 -2.91 9.65
CA ASN A 308 -39.90 -4.02 10.14
C ASN A 308 -40.95 -4.34 9.07
N LYS A 309 -40.70 -5.38 8.27
CA LYS A 309 -41.73 -6.02 7.45
C LYS A 309 -42.82 -6.52 8.40
N LYS A 310 -43.93 -5.78 8.48
CA LYS A 310 -45.19 -6.27 9.04
C LYS A 310 -45.87 -7.18 8.04
#